data_AF-A0A662B9B3-F1
#
_entry.id   AF-A0A662B9B3-F1
#
_cell.length_a   1.000
_cell.length_b   1.000
_cell.length_c   1.000
_cell.angle_alpha   90.00
_cell.angle_beta   90.00
_cell.angle_gamma   90.00
#
_symmetry.space_group_name_H-M   'P 1'
#
loop_
_entity.id
_entity.type
_entity.pdbx_description
1 polymer ?
#
loop_
_entity_poly.entity_id
_entity_poly.type
_entity_poly.pdbx_seq_one_letter_code
_entity_poly.pdbx_strand_id
1 'polypeptide(L)'
;MVNATRKYDRVFQTGNMQRSWDDFRRACQLVRNGYIGEIKEVKVQVAQPYIQCNLPDMKAPEELDWDLWVGPAMYRAWHPIIAPPFGDNNWGMWRLYKAFGGGFITDWGAHMFDIAQWGLGMDESGPVQFTPPENKRDIVGAKMKYKNGVVVTHENWGETNAVQFIGKEGIIEVSRDWLRANKKSILNVKLKETDDHLYVSTNHYQDWIDAIKNRTKPVSDI
;
A
#
# COMPACT_ATOMS: atom_id res chain seq x y z
N MET A 1 5.08 -5.00 17.15
CA MET A 1 4.78 -3.55 17.29
C MET A 1 3.42 -3.32 17.91
N VAL A 2 2.31 -3.81 17.32
CA VAL A 2 0.94 -3.71 17.88
C VAL A 2 0.88 -3.94 19.40
N ASN A 3 1.32 -5.11 19.88
CA ASN A 3 1.29 -5.44 21.32
C ASN A 3 2.02 -4.40 22.19
N ALA A 4 3.15 -3.85 21.73
CA ALA A 4 3.88 -2.83 22.47
C ALA A 4 3.13 -1.49 22.45
N THR A 5 2.62 -1.07 21.29
CA THR A 5 1.80 0.14 21.15
C THR A 5 0.61 0.11 22.10
N ARG A 6 -0.12 -1.02 22.15
CA ARG A 6 -1.27 -1.19 23.05
C ARG A 6 -0.87 -1.27 24.52
N LYS A 7 0.18 -2.03 24.85
CA LYS A 7 0.68 -2.17 26.23
C LYS A 7 1.08 -0.83 26.85
N TYR A 8 1.69 0.06 26.06
CA TYR A 8 2.20 1.33 26.55
C TYR A 8 1.28 2.52 26.25
N ASP A 9 0.08 2.29 25.71
CA ASP A 9 -0.86 3.34 25.33
C ASP A 9 -0.21 4.44 24.48
N ARG A 10 0.48 4.00 23.42
CA ARG A 10 1.11 4.90 22.44
C ARG A 10 0.20 5.06 21.23
N VAL A 11 0.20 6.28 20.68
CA VAL A 11 -0.36 6.56 19.36
C VAL A 11 0.69 6.19 18.32
N PHE A 12 0.33 5.31 17.39
CA PHE A 12 1.18 4.87 16.29
C PHE A 12 0.40 5.05 14.99
N GLN A 13 1.07 5.59 13.96
CA GLN A 13 0.49 5.68 12.62
C GLN A 13 1.46 5.03 11.63
N THR A 14 0.98 4.13 10.78
CA THR A 14 1.75 3.64 9.62
C THR A 14 1.73 4.69 8.51
N GLY A 15 2.74 4.68 7.63
CA GLY A 15 2.90 5.64 6.53
C GLY A 15 1.92 5.46 5.36
N ASN A 16 0.65 5.14 5.63
CA ASN A 16 -0.41 4.92 4.65
C ASN A 16 -1.13 6.23 4.28
N MET A 17 -0.36 7.21 3.80
CA MET A 17 -0.82 8.59 3.62
C MET A 17 -2.00 8.76 2.66
N GLN A 18 -2.21 7.81 1.76
CA GLN A 18 -3.34 7.83 0.83
C GLN A 18 -4.70 7.73 1.53
N ARG A 19 -4.77 7.19 2.75
CA ARG A 19 -6.00 7.25 3.55
C ARG A 19 -6.39 8.68 3.94
N SER A 20 -5.47 9.64 3.84
CA SER A 20 -5.71 11.07 4.05
C SER A 20 -5.99 11.86 2.76
N TRP A 21 -6.18 11.16 1.63
CA TRP A 21 -6.44 11.78 0.33
C TRP A 21 -7.89 11.58 -0.07
N ASP A 22 -8.51 12.64 -0.59
CA ASP A 22 -9.95 12.67 -0.84
C ASP A 22 -10.40 11.62 -1.88
N ASP A 23 -9.66 11.46 -2.98
CA ASP A 23 -10.00 10.51 -4.04
C ASP A 23 -9.99 9.05 -3.56
N PHE A 24 -9.00 8.68 -2.74
CA PHE A 24 -8.88 7.34 -2.16
C PHE A 24 -9.98 7.08 -1.14
N ARG A 25 -10.24 8.04 -0.23
CA ARG A 25 -11.33 7.95 0.73
C ARG A 25 -12.68 7.84 0.01
N ARG A 26 -12.89 8.66 -1.01
CA ARG A 26 -14.10 8.68 -1.84
C ARG A 26 -14.33 7.36 -2.55
N ALA A 27 -13.31 6.79 -3.18
CA ALA A 27 -13.39 5.48 -3.81
C ALA A 27 -13.82 4.41 -2.80
N CYS A 28 -13.16 4.36 -1.64
CA CYS A 28 -13.47 3.39 -0.59
C CYS A 28 -14.89 3.57 -0.04
N GLN A 29 -15.36 4.79 0.19
CA GLN A 29 -16.73 5.06 0.63
C GLN A 29 -17.77 4.59 -0.41
N LEU A 30 -17.55 4.84 -1.69
CA LEU A 30 -18.47 4.38 -2.75
C LEU A 30 -18.53 2.85 -2.81
N VAL A 31 -17.39 2.19 -2.68
CA VAL A 31 -17.28 0.73 -2.72
C VAL A 31 -17.95 0.11 -1.49
N ARG A 32 -17.61 0.56 -0.27
CA ARG A 32 -18.15 0.02 0.99
C ARG A 32 -19.66 0.18 1.12
N ASN A 33 -20.20 1.27 0.59
CA ASN A 33 -21.64 1.54 0.59
C ASN A 33 -22.41 0.87 -0.56
N GLY A 34 -21.75 0.00 -1.34
CA GLY A 34 -22.42 -0.81 -2.35
C GLY A 34 -22.88 -0.05 -3.59
N TYR A 35 -22.35 1.15 -3.86
CA TYR A 35 -22.72 1.93 -5.04
C TYR A 35 -22.23 1.32 -6.37
N ILE A 36 -21.35 0.33 -6.29
CA ILE A 36 -20.95 -0.52 -7.42
C ILE A 36 -21.59 -1.92 -7.37
N GLY A 37 -22.56 -2.13 -6.48
CA GLY A 37 -23.16 -3.43 -6.21
C GLY A 37 -22.23 -4.36 -5.42
N GLU A 38 -22.57 -5.64 -5.41
CA GLU A 38 -21.75 -6.68 -4.78
C GLU A 38 -20.37 -6.77 -5.46
N ILE A 39 -19.30 -6.68 -4.68
CA ILE A 39 -17.92 -6.75 -5.15
C ILE A 39 -17.63 -8.18 -5.62
N LYS A 40 -17.11 -8.32 -6.84
CA LYS A 40 -16.73 -9.59 -7.44
C LYS A 40 -15.23 -9.82 -7.41
N GLU A 41 -14.46 -8.80 -7.72
CA GLU A 41 -13.00 -8.85 -7.77
C GLU A 41 -12.42 -7.47 -7.44
N VAL A 42 -11.21 -7.46 -6.89
CA VAL A 42 -10.38 -6.27 -6.78
C VAL A 42 -9.06 -6.54 -7.47
N LYS A 43 -8.61 -5.63 -8.33
CA LYS A 43 -7.29 -5.69 -8.92
C LYS A 43 -6.40 -4.63 -8.29
N VAL A 44 -5.16 -5.00 -8.00
CA VAL A 44 -4.14 -4.11 -7.48
C VAL A 44 -2.99 -4.11 -8.47
N GLN A 45 -2.65 -2.93 -8.99
CA GLN A 45 -1.53 -2.74 -9.88
C GLN A 45 -0.40 -2.11 -9.11
N VAL A 46 0.70 -2.84 -9.03
CA VAL A 46 1.99 -2.36 -8.53
C VAL A 46 3.13 -2.95 -9.34
N ALA A 47 4.26 -2.25 -9.34
CA ALA A 47 5.45 -2.66 -10.08
C ALA A 47 6.04 -4.01 -9.60
N GLN A 48 7.13 -4.41 -10.26
CA GLN A 48 7.74 -5.73 -10.18
C GLN A 48 8.18 -6.15 -8.75
N PRO A 49 8.21 -7.45 -8.44
CA PRO A 49 8.78 -7.96 -7.20
C PRO A 49 10.27 -7.64 -7.07
N TYR A 50 10.86 -8.02 -5.93
CA TYR A 50 12.30 -7.85 -5.72
C TYR A 50 13.13 -8.51 -6.82
N ILE A 51 14.35 -8.01 -7.00
CA ILE A 51 15.41 -8.71 -7.73
C ILE A 51 16.48 -9.20 -6.76
N GLN A 52 17.23 -10.21 -7.20
CA GLN A 52 18.46 -10.60 -6.51
C GLN A 52 19.53 -9.56 -6.80
N CYS A 53 20.33 -9.23 -5.78
CA CYS A 53 21.40 -8.28 -5.95
C CYS A 53 22.58 -8.96 -6.64
N ASN A 54 22.96 -8.46 -7.81
CA ASN A 54 24.10 -8.91 -8.62
C ASN A 54 25.12 -7.79 -8.85
N LEU A 55 25.02 -6.70 -8.09
CA LEU A 55 25.93 -5.57 -8.19
C LEU A 55 27.32 -5.97 -7.67
N PRO A 56 28.40 -5.48 -8.31
CA PRO A 56 29.75 -5.74 -7.85
C PRO A 56 29.97 -5.16 -6.45
N ASP A 57 30.91 -5.75 -5.74
CA ASP A 57 31.35 -5.26 -4.44
C ASP A 57 32.20 -4.00 -4.62
N MET A 58 31.92 -2.97 -3.83
CA MET A 58 32.71 -1.74 -3.78
C MET A 58 33.01 -1.35 -2.33
N LYS A 59 34.12 -0.65 -2.13
CA LYS A 59 34.45 -0.06 -0.83
C LYS A 59 33.48 1.08 -0.52
N ALA A 60 32.88 1.06 0.67
CA ALA A 60 32.04 2.15 1.13
C ALA A 60 32.84 3.47 1.24
N PRO A 61 32.19 4.63 1.03
CA PRO A 61 32.77 5.93 1.41
C PRO A 61 33.17 5.94 2.89
N GLU A 62 34.24 6.64 3.23
CA GLU A 62 34.81 6.63 4.59
C GLU A 62 33.86 7.25 5.62
N GLU A 63 32.99 8.15 5.17
CA GLU A 63 31.96 8.81 5.95
C GLU A 63 30.71 7.94 6.21
N LEU A 64 30.60 6.75 5.59
CA LEU A 64 29.47 5.83 5.74
C LEU A 64 29.86 4.60 6.55
N ASP A 65 29.35 4.48 7.77
CA ASP A 65 29.39 3.23 8.53
C ASP A 65 28.49 2.20 7.86
N TRP A 66 29.09 1.40 6.99
CA TRP A 66 28.36 0.46 6.15
C TRP A 66 27.83 -0.73 6.93
N ASP A 67 28.56 -1.22 7.93
CA ASP A 67 28.12 -2.33 8.77
C ASP A 67 26.87 -1.91 9.56
N LEU A 68 26.87 -0.69 10.10
CA LEU A 68 25.69 -0.12 10.76
C LEU A 68 24.52 0.08 9.78
N TRP A 69 24.80 0.56 8.57
CA TRP A 69 23.76 0.78 7.54
C TRP A 69 23.09 -0.52 7.10
N VAL A 70 23.87 -1.59 6.89
CA VAL A 70 23.35 -2.93 6.54
C VAL A 70 22.52 -3.50 7.69
N GLY A 71 22.97 -3.29 8.93
CA GLY A 71 22.27 -3.71 10.13
C GLY A 71 22.01 -5.23 10.16
N PRO A 72 20.78 -5.70 10.46
CA PRO A 72 20.49 -7.12 10.62
C PRO A 72 20.35 -7.89 9.29
N ALA A 73 20.46 -7.22 8.14
CA ALA A 73 20.38 -7.87 6.85
C ALA A 73 21.61 -8.76 6.59
N MET A 74 21.52 -9.67 5.63
CA MET A 74 22.67 -10.44 5.18
C MET A 74 23.73 -9.48 4.63
N TYR A 75 24.96 -9.57 5.17
CA TYR A 75 26.05 -8.68 4.76
C TYR A 75 26.34 -8.78 3.26
N ARG A 76 26.51 -7.63 2.63
CA ARG A 76 27.12 -7.47 1.30
C ARG A 76 27.99 -6.22 1.30
N ALA A 77 28.97 -6.12 0.41
CA ALA A 77 29.77 -4.90 0.30
C ALA A 77 28.93 -3.70 -0.18
N TRP A 78 29.44 -2.48 -0.05
CA TRP A 78 28.72 -1.30 -0.51
C TRP A 78 28.65 -1.23 -2.04
N HIS A 79 27.66 -0.50 -2.57
CA HIS A 79 27.61 -0.06 -3.97
C HIS A 79 26.71 1.18 -4.07
N PRO A 80 27.05 2.20 -4.88
CA PRO A 80 26.32 3.47 -4.92
C PRO A 80 24.86 3.33 -5.37
N ILE A 81 24.53 2.32 -6.18
CA ILE A 81 23.12 2.05 -6.53
C ILE A 81 22.27 1.70 -5.29
N ILE A 82 22.84 1.02 -4.28
CA ILE A 82 22.11 0.63 -3.07
C ILE A 82 21.97 1.81 -2.12
N ALA A 83 23.11 2.42 -1.80
CA ALA A 83 23.23 3.58 -0.94
C ALA A 83 24.09 4.63 -1.65
N PRO A 84 23.47 5.55 -2.41
CA PRO A 84 24.17 6.61 -3.10
C PRO A 84 24.98 7.46 -2.12
N PRO A 85 26.16 7.94 -2.52
CA PRO A 85 26.96 8.82 -1.67
C PRO A 85 26.23 10.14 -1.42
N PHE A 86 26.61 10.84 -0.35
CA PHE A 86 26.04 12.15 -0.05
C PHE A 86 26.23 13.12 -1.22
N GLY A 87 25.17 13.86 -1.55
CA GLY A 87 25.16 14.80 -2.69
C GLY A 87 24.80 14.17 -4.04
N ASP A 88 24.64 12.84 -4.11
CA ASP A 88 24.03 12.21 -5.28
C ASP A 88 22.52 12.48 -5.29
N ASN A 89 21.98 12.81 -6.46
CA ASN A 89 20.55 13.05 -6.68
C ASN A 89 19.77 11.77 -6.99
N ASN A 90 20.45 10.62 -7.08
CA ASN A 90 19.82 9.32 -7.27
C ASN A 90 19.17 8.82 -5.99
N TRP A 91 18.01 8.19 -6.13
CA TRP A 91 17.38 7.45 -5.03
C TRP A 91 18.14 6.16 -4.77
N GLY A 92 18.30 5.80 -3.48
CA GLY A 92 18.83 4.49 -3.12
C GLY A 92 17.92 3.36 -3.58
N MET A 93 18.45 2.49 -4.44
CA MET A 93 17.74 1.32 -4.97
C MET A 93 17.84 0.10 -4.06
N TRP A 94 18.33 0.26 -2.82
CA TRP A 94 18.25 -0.80 -1.80
C TRP A 94 16.84 -1.41 -1.72
N ARG A 95 15.80 -0.58 -1.89
CA ARG A 95 14.40 -0.97 -1.85
C ARG A 95 14.02 -2.06 -2.88
N LEU A 96 14.75 -2.13 -4.00
CA LEU A 96 14.51 -3.08 -5.09
C LEU A 96 15.02 -4.50 -4.76
N TYR A 97 15.99 -4.62 -3.86
CA TYR A 97 16.69 -5.87 -3.60
C TYR A 97 16.07 -6.65 -2.46
N LYS A 98 16.01 -7.99 -2.60
CA LYS A 98 15.39 -8.90 -1.62
C LYS A 98 15.93 -8.72 -0.20
N ALA A 99 17.25 -8.55 -0.08
CA ALA A 99 17.94 -8.50 1.21
C ALA A 99 17.59 -7.27 2.05
N PHE A 100 17.08 -6.20 1.42
CA PHE A 100 16.78 -4.94 2.09
C PHE A 100 15.30 -4.60 2.01
N GLY A 101 14.80 -4.21 0.83
CA GLY A 101 13.46 -3.63 0.73
C GLY A 101 12.36 -4.54 0.21
N GLY A 102 12.67 -5.67 -0.43
CA GLY A 102 11.64 -6.61 -0.90
C GLY A 102 10.93 -6.25 -2.22
N GLY A 103 11.38 -5.20 -2.91
CA GLY A 103 10.89 -4.81 -4.24
C GLY A 103 9.67 -3.88 -4.20
N PHE A 104 9.05 -3.64 -5.35
CA PHE A 104 7.92 -2.69 -5.42
C PHE A 104 6.65 -3.21 -4.74
N ILE A 105 6.54 -4.51 -4.48
CA ILE A 105 5.42 -5.10 -3.73
C ILE A 105 5.41 -4.60 -2.28
N THR A 106 6.57 -4.49 -1.64
CA THR A 106 6.69 -4.03 -0.26
C THR A 106 6.85 -2.51 -0.16
N ASP A 107 7.28 -1.85 -1.23
CA ASP A 107 7.35 -0.40 -1.36
C ASP A 107 5.97 0.18 -1.73
N TRP A 108 5.54 0.01 -2.98
CA TRP A 108 4.27 0.54 -3.49
C TRP A 108 3.06 -0.34 -3.18
N GLY A 109 3.24 -1.66 -3.03
CA GLY A 109 2.14 -2.53 -2.65
C GLY A 109 1.62 -2.25 -1.24
N ALA A 110 2.47 -1.80 -0.31
CA ALA A 110 2.02 -1.34 1.01
C ALA A 110 0.97 -0.21 0.93
N HIS A 111 0.99 0.56 -0.15
CA HIS A 111 0.01 1.61 -0.42
C HIS A 111 -1.24 1.08 -1.14
N MET A 112 -1.09 0.34 -2.24
CA MET A 112 -2.24 -0.09 -3.05
C MET A 112 -3.02 -1.25 -2.42
N PHE A 113 -2.35 -2.23 -1.80
CA PHE A 113 -3.04 -3.29 -1.08
C PHE A 113 -3.76 -2.77 0.17
N ASP A 114 -3.23 -1.71 0.80
CA ASP A 114 -3.90 -1.00 1.88
C ASP A 114 -5.23 -0.39 1.43
N ILE A 115 -5.26 0.30 0.29
CA ILE A 115 -6.50 0.86 -0.27
C ILE A 115 -7.50 -0.25 -0.64
N ALA A 116 -7.02 -1.37 -1.20
CA ALA A 116 -7.87 -2.53 -1.44
C ALA A 116 -8.50 -3.03 -0.14
N GLN A 117 -7.71 -3.16 0.94
CA GLN A 117 -8.22 -3.56 2.26
C GLN A 117 -9.23 -2.57 2.83
N TRP A 118 -8.91 -1.28 2.74
CA TRP A 118 -9.75 -0.22 3.26
C TRP A 118 -11.10 -0.15 2.54
N GLY A 119 -11.08 -0.27 1.21
CA GLY A 119 -12.27 -0.31 0.36
C GLY A 119 -13.12 -1.57 0.53
N LEU A 120 -12.51 -2.69 0.90
CA LEU A 120 -13.23 -3.92 1.29
C LEU A 120 -13.81 -3.85 2.71
N GLY A 121 -13.37 -2.88 3.53
CA GLY A 121 -13.78 -2.76 4.92
C GLY A 121 -13.29 -3.90 5.79
N MET A 122 -12.13 -4.45 5.47
CA MET A 122 -11.61 -5.69 6.05
C MET A 122 -10.37 -5.45 6.92
N ASP A 123 -10.10 -4.22 7.36
CA ASP A 123 -8.91 -3.82 8.16
C ASP A 123 -8.67 -4.69 9.42
N GLU A 124 -9.74 -5.21 10.03
CA GLU A 124 -9.69 -6.09 11.21
C GLU A 124 -9.57 -7.60 10.85
N SER A 125 -9.32 -7.90 9.58
CA SER A 125 -9.20 -9.26 9.04
C SER A 125 -8.23 -9.29 7.86
N GLY A 126 -8.10 -10.43 7.18
CA GLY A 126 -7.26 -10.54 6.00
C GLY A 126 -7.64 -11.70 5.09
N PRO A 127 -6.89 -11.91 4.01
CA PRO A 127 -7.07 -13.05 3.12
C PRO A 127 -6.95 -14.37 3.91
N VAL A 128 -7.82 -15.32 3.58
CA VAL A 128 -7.82 -16.68 4.16
C VAL A 128 -7.09 -17.69 3.28
N GLN A 129 -6.77 -17.32 2.04
CA GLN A 129 -6.02 -18.15 1.09
C GLN A 129 -5.19 -17.26 0.16
N PHE A 130 -3.97 -17.71 -0.11
CA PHE A 130 -3.04 -17.09 -1.06
C PHE A 130 -2.72 -18.08 -2.17
N THR A 131 -2.80 -17.64 -3.41
CA THR A 131 -2.43 -18.42 -4.59
C THR A 131 -1.32 -17.67 -5.32
N PRO A 132 -0.13 -18.28 -5.53
CA PRO A 132 0.94 -17.63 -6.29
C PRO A 132 0.56 -17.52 -7.77
N PRO A 133 1.31 -16.74 -8.56
CA PRO A 133 1.19 -16.76 -10.01
C PRO A 133 1.32 -18.17 -10.59
N GLU A 134 0.68 -18.41 -11.74
CA GLU A 134 0.69 -19.72 -12.41
C GLU A 134 2.10 -20.14 -12.82
N ASN A 135 2.89 -19.23 -13.39
CA ASN A 135 4.31 -19.47 -13.67
C ASN A 135 5.20 -18.82 -12.63
N LYS A 136 6.23 -19.55 -12.18
CA LYS A 136 7.20 -19.06 -11.19
C LYS A 136 7.98 -17.81 -11.60
N ARG A 137 7.99 -17.49 -12.90
CA ARG A 137 8.68 -16.31 -13.46
C ARG A 137 7.74 -15.11 -13.63
N ASP A 138 6.45 -15.29 -13.41
CA ASP A 138 5.48 -14.21 -13.54
C ASP A 138 5.65 -13.22 -12.39
N ILE A 139 5.65 -11.95 -12.76
CA ILE A 139 5.80 -10.81 -11.83
C ILE A 139 4.47 -10.27 -11.34
N VAL A 140 3.35 -10.83 -11.82
CA VAL A 140 1.96 -10.54 -11.48
C VAL A 140 1.18 -11.86 -11.43
N GLY A 141 -0.07 -11.84 -10.96
CA GLY A 141 -0.97 -12.99 -10.95
C GLY A 141 -1.17 -13.63 -9.57
N ALA A 142 -0.52 -13.09 -8.53
CA ALA A 142 -0.78 -13.51 -7.16
C ALA A 142 -2.22 -13.15 -6.77
N LYS A 143 -2.93 -14.08 -6.13
CA LYS A 143 -4.33 -13.93 -5.71
C LYS A 143 -4.46 -14.09 -4.20
N MET A 144 -5.31 -13.26 -3.61
CA MET A 144 -5.66 -13.24 -2.19
C MET A 144 -7.16 -13.38 -2.06
N LYS A 145 -7.62 -14.52 -1.53
CA LYS A 145 -9.06 -14.78 -1.36
C LYS A 145 -9.47 -14.46 0.08
N TYR A 146 -10.52 -13.67 0.23
CA TYR A 146 -11.12 -13.30 1.50
C TYR A 146 -12.24 -14.27 1.89
N LYS A 147 -12.59 -14.29 3.18
CA LYS A 147 -13.61 -15.20 3.74
C LYS A 147 -14.98 -15.01 3.08
N ASN A 148 -15.31 -13.79 2.65
CA ASN A 148 -16.55 -13.47 1.94
C ASN A 148 -16.54 -13.88 0.45
N GLY A 149 -15.46 -14.50 -0.04
CA GLY A 149 -15.34 -14.97 -1.42
C GLY A 149 -14.70 -13.98 -2.38
N VAL A 150 -14.52 -12.71 -2.00
CA VAL A 150 -13.84 -11.71 -2.83
C VAL A 150 -12.38 -12.12 -3.06
N VAL A 151 -11.91 -11.93 -4.28
CA VAL A 151 -10.53 -12.17 -4.67
C VAL A 151 -9.85 -10.83 -4.98
N VAL A 152 -8.70 -10.59 -4.37
CA VAL A 152 -7.79 -9.51 -4.73
C VAL A 152 -6.66 -10.09 -5.58
N THR A 153 -6.47 -9.58 -6.79
CA THR A 153 -5.46 -10.05 -7.75
C THR A 153 -4.40 -8.97 -7.95
N HIS A 154 -3.12 -9.32 -7.87
CA HIS A 154 -2.03 -8.46 -8.36
C HIS A 154 -1.98 -8.57 -9.88
N GLU A 155 -2.30 -7.50 -10.60
CA GLU A 155 -2.38 -7.50 -12.06
C GLU A 155 -1.98 -6.12 -12.60
N ASN A 156 -1.42 -6.08 -13.80
CA ASN A 156 -1.15 -4.83 -14.50
C ASN A 156 -2.19 -4.64 -15.61
N TRP A 157 -2.85 -3.49 -15.64
CA TRP A 157 -3.84 -3.14 -16.67
C TRP A 157 -3.71 -1.70 -17.19
N GLY A 158 -2.81 -0.90 -16.63
CA GLY A 158 -2.57 0.49 -17.02
C GLY A 158 -1.13 0.93 -16.79
N GLU A 159 -0.92 2.25 -16.65
CA GLU A 159 0.42 2.86 -16.63
C GLU A 159 0.92 3.23 -15.23
N THR A 160 0.04 3.32 -14.23
CA THR A 160 0.37 3.80 -12.86
C THR A 160 -0.06 2.79 -11.80
N ASN A 161 0.44 2.97 -10.57
CA ASN A 161 0.00 2.18 -9.43
C ASN A 161 -1.45 2.54 -9.08
N ALA A 162 -2.32 1.55 -9.06
CA ALA A 162 -3.76 1.77 -8.92
C ALA A 162 -4.48 0.59 -8.25
N VAL A 163 -5.71 0.84 -7.81
CA VAL A 163 -6.65 -0.18 -7.36
C VAL A 163 -7.92 -0.09 -8.20
N GLN A 164 -8.39 -1.22 -8.71
CA GLN A 164 -9.66 -1.34 -9.42
C GLN A 164 -10.62 -2.21 -8.61
N PHE A 165 -11.76 -1.66 -8.23
CA PHE A 165 -12.85 -2.38 -7.59
C PHE A 165 -13.89 -2.73 -8.64
N ILE A 166 -14.14 -4.03 -8.85
CA ILE A 166 -15.09 -4.54 -9.83
C ILE A 166 -16.31 -5.08 -9.08
N GLY A 167 -17.43 -4.37 -9.21
CA GLY A 167 -18.71 -4.77 -8.66
C GLY A 167 -19.72 -5.13 -9.74
N LYS A 168 -20.84 -5.73 -9.33
CA LYS A 168 -21.92 -6.15 -10.23
C LYS A 168 -22.53 -4.98 -11.04
N GLU A 169 -22.60 -3.79 -10.43
CA GLU A 169 -23.28 -2.63 -11.00
C GLU A 169 -22.31 -1.56 -11.54
N GLY A 170 -21.01 -1.70 -11.30
CA GLY A 170 -20.03 -0.69 -11.69
C GLY A 170 -18.58 -1.07 -11.39
N ILE A 171 -17.67 -0.27 -11.94
CA ILE A 171 -16.23 -0.36 -11.70
C ILE A 171 -15.75 1.02 -11.23
N ILE A 172 -14.96 1.04 -10.16
CA ILE A 172 -14.23 2.23 -9.70
C ILE A 172 -12.74 1.91 -9.73
N GLU A 173 -11.95 2.86 -10.22
CA GLU A 173 -10.50 2.78 -10.20
C GLU A 173 -9.93 4.04 -9.52
N VAL A 174 -8.89 3.86 -8.73
CA VAL A 174 -8.22 4.97 -8.04
C VAL A 174 -6.70 4.82 -8.07
N SER A 175 -6.01 5.93 -8.32
CA SER A 175 -4.55 6.06 -8.30
C SER A 175 -4.15 7.37 -7.62
N ARG A 176 -2.84 7.65 -7.54
CA ARG A 176 -2.37 8.96 -7.06
C ARG A 176 -2.69 10.11 -8.00
N ASP A 177 -3.01 9.82 -9.25
CA ASP A 177 -3.18 10.82 -10.31
C ASP A 177 -4.65 11.05 -10.67
N TRP A 178 -5.56 10.14 -10.29
CA TRP A 178 -6.96 10.20 -10.70
C TRP A 178 -7.88 9.25 -9.91
N LEU A 179 -9.17 9.59 -9.93
CA LEU A 179 -10.30 8.74 -9.59
C LEU A 179 -11.22 8.60 -10.80
N ARG A 180 -11.55 7.35 -11.19
CA ARG A 180 -12.34 7.05 -12.39
C ARG A 180 -13.39 5.98 -12.09
N ALA A 181 -14.43 5.97 -12.92
CA ALA A 181 -15.43 4.91 -12.90
C ALA A 181 -15.93 4.64 -14.32
N ASN A 182 -16.37 3.41 -14.59
CA ASN A 182 -16.95 3.05 -15.89
C ASN A 182 -18.27 3.79 -16.18
N LYS A 183 -18.98 4.22 -15.14
CA LYS A 183 -20.18 5.06 -15.21
C LYS A 183 -19.93 6.35 -14.45
N LYS A 184 -19.98 7.50 -15.13
CA LYS A 184 -19.79 8.82 -14.50
C LYS A 184 -20.79 9.10 -13.36
N SER A 185 -21.98 8.51 -13.43
CA SER A 185 -23.00 8.62 -12.37
C SER A 185 -22.51 8.11 -11.02
N ILE A 186 -21.63 7.10 -10.97
CA ILE A 186 -21.07 6.55 -9.73
C ILE A 186 -20.26 7.62 -8.98
N LEU A 187 -19.44 8.40 -9.70
CA LEU A 187 -18.60 9.44 -9.10
C LEU A 187 -19.43 10.60 -8.54
N ASN A 188 -20.60 10.86 -9.13
CA ASN A 188 -21.51 11.96 -8.75
C ASN A 188 -22.47 11.61 -7.61
N VAL A 189 -22.46 10.36 -7.12
CA VAL A 189 -23.34 9.91 -6.03
C VAL A 189 -23.13 10.78 -4.78
N LYS A 190 -24.18 11.40 -4.26
CA LYS A 190 -24.11 12.00 -2.92
C LYS A 190 -24.32 10.89 -1.90
N LEU A 191 -23.38 10.72 -0.97
CA LEU A 191 -23.54 9.77 0.12
C LEU A 191 -24.73 10.18 0.99
N LYS A 192 -25.50 9.18 1.42
CA LYS A 192 -26.62 9.35 2.34
C LYS A 192 -26.08 9.53 3.76
N GLU A 193 -26.90 10.09 4.64
CA GLU A 193 -26.57 10.17 6.07
C GLU A 193 -26.41 8.77 6.71
N THR A 194 -27.13 7.78 6.18
CA THR A 194 -27.10 6.39 6.65
C THR A 194 -25.92 5.57 6.12
N ASP A 195 -25.14 6.12 5.21
CA ASP A 195 -23.99 5.43 4.63
C ASP A 195 -22.85 5.34 5.66
N ASP A 196 -21.94 4.38 5.47
CA ASP A 196 -20.67 4.30 6.19
C ASP A 196 -19.76 5.46 5.77
N HIS A 197 -19.55 6.39 6.69
CA HIS A 197 -18.67 7.55 6.51
C HIS A 197 -17.30 7.23 7.10
N LEU A 198 -16.33 7.01 6.21
CA LEU A 198 -14.94 6.77 6.60
C LEU A 198 -14.36 7.98 7.33
N TYR A 199 -13.45 7.69 8.27
CA TYR A 199 -12.69 8.70 8.99
C TYR A 199 -12.09 9.74 8.03
N VAL A 200 -12.28 11.01 8.33
CA VAL A 200 -11.82 12.12 7.49
C VAL A 200 -10.50 12.65 8.03
N SER A 201 -9.42 12.37 7.30
CA SER A 201 -8.14 13.07 7.42
C SER A 201 -7.85 13.80 6.12
N THR A 202 -7.45 15.07 6.21
CA THR A 202 -7.02 15.90 5.06
C THR A 202 -5.51 16.16 5.06
N ASN A 203 -4.83 15.78 6.14
CA ASN A 203 -3.37 15.87 6.25
C ASN A 203 -2.89 14.74 7.16
N HIS A 204 -2.14 13.81 6.59
CA HIS A 204 -1.70 12.58 7.27
C HIS A 204 -0.85 12.86 8.52
N TYR A 205 0.05 13.85 8.44
CA TYR A 205 0.93 14.23 9.53
C TYR A 205 0.16 14.95 10.64
N GLN A 206 -0.72 15.88 10.28
CA GLN A 206 -1.52 16.63 11.24
C GLN A 206 -2.48 15.69 11.99
N ASP A 207 -3.08 14.73 11.30
CA ASP A 207 -3.93 13.68 11.89
C ASP A 207 -3.19 12.91 13.00
N TRP A 208 -1.92 12.54 12.78
CA TRP A 208 -1.12 11.88 13.80
C TRP A 208 -0.80 12.78 15.00
N ILE A 209 -0.46 14.05 14.75
CA ILE A 209 -0.21 15.02 15.83
C ILE A 209 -1.46 15.25 16.67
N ASP A 210 -2.62 15.35 16.03
CA ASP A 210 -3.89 15.54 16.74
C ASP A 210 -4.30 14.27 17.49
N ALA A 211 -4.07 13.09 16.90
CA ALA A 211 -4.25 11.82 17.58
C ALA A 211 -3.36 11.70 18.83
N ILE A 212 -2.10 12.14 18.77
CA ILE A 212 -1.19 12.21 19.93
C ILE A 212 -1.76 13.13 21.02
N LYS A 213 -2.16 14.35 20.65
CA LYS A 213 -2.70 15.34 21.60
C LYS A 213 -3.96 14.84 22.28
N ASN A 214 -4.85 14.21 21.53
CA ASN A 214 -6.17 13.80 21.98
C ASN A 214 -6.20 12.37 22.53
N ARG A 215 -5.10 11.60 22.41
CA ARG A 215 -5.03 10.17 22.76
C ARG A 215 -6.06 9.34 22.00
N THR A 216 -6.22 9.60 20.71
CA THR A 216 -7.12 8.85 19.82
C THR A 216 -6.34 8.01 18.81
N LYS A 217 -7.05 7.13 18.09
CA LYS A 217 -6.47 6.41 16.96
C LYS A 217 -6.36 7.34 15.74
N PRO A 218 -5.22 7.35 15.02
CA PRO A 218 -5.09 8.07 13.76
C PRO A 218 -5.75 7.28 12.62
N VAL A 219 -5.87 7.90 11.43
CA VAL A 219 -6.49 7.30 10.23
C VAL A 219 -5.81 6.00 9.75
N SER A 220 -4.55 5.79 10.15
CA SER A 220 -3.75 4.60 9.82
C SER A 220 -3.10 4.03 11.07
N ASP A 221 -3.93 3.75 12.08
CA ASP A 221 -3.51 3.05 13.31
C ASP A 221 -2.92 1.66 12.99
N ILE A 222 -2.06 1.17 13.89
CA ILE A 222 -1.33 -0.11 13.74
C ILE A 222 -2.11 -1.35 14.18
#